data_AF-A0A7S1HPQ7-F1
#
_entry.id   AF-A0A7S1HPQ7-F1
#
_cell.length_a   1.000
_cell.length_b   1.000
_cell.length_c   1.000
_cell.angle_alpha   90.00
_cell.angle_beta   90.00
_cell.angle_gamma   90.00
#
_symmetry.space_group_name_H-M   'P 1'
#
loop_
_entity.id
_entity.type
_entity.pdbx_description
1 polymer ?
#
loop_
_entity_poly.entity_id
_entity_poly.type
_entity_poly.pdbx_seq_one_letter_code
_entity_poly.pdbx_strand_id
1 'polypeptide(L)'
;MCNLTHVPIITQNVAVDKACKYGEGHFAHFSHFKNEVRLVGGINAPKLVTAVDSNGEEHLQLAKSGNDDLRQDAVMQQLFNLVNHLLQACAKTRKRQLRMRTYNVVPLTPAAGLVEWVQETIPLTKYLVGEPGSPSNTGGAHRRLRPQDWTYQQCLQHLYKYQNSRPAAKKEIFVKICNNFKPVMHHFFL
;
A
#
# COMPACT_ATOMS: atom_id res chain seq x y z
N MET A 1 24.99 10.51 23.67
CA MET A 1 24.12 9.72 22.78
C MET A 1 22.85 9.42 23.55
N CYS A 2 21.67 9.63 22.96
CA CYS A 2 20.40 9.29 23.61
C CYS A 2 20.28 7.76 23.73
N ASN A 3 19.90 7.25 24.90
CA ASN A 3 19.61 5.83 25.05
C ASN A 3 18.27 5.51 24.36
N LEU A 4 18.29 4.65 23.34
CA LEU A 4 17.11 4.28 22.54
C LEU A 4 16.61 2.86 22.84
N THR A 5 17.10 2.20 23.91
CA THR A 5 16.68 0.84 24.31
C THR A 5 15.20 0.72 24.64
N HIS A 6 14.51 1.84 24.88
CA HIS A 6 13.08 1.91 25.15
C HIS A 6 12.24 2.40 23.96
N VAL A 7 12.85 2.63 22.79
CA VAL A 7 12.14 3.15 21.61
C VAL A 7 11.88 1.99 20.65
N PRO A 8 10.63 1.57 20.43
CA PRO A 8 10.36 0.52 19.44
C PRO A 8 10.50 1.06 18.02
N ILE A 9 10.50 0.16 17.04
CA ILE A 9 10.24 0.53 15.66
C ILE A 9 8.81 1.07 15.59
N ILE A 10 8.67 2.38 15.37
CA ILE A 10 7.38 3.09 15.48
C ILE A 10 6.29 2.60 14.53
N THR A 11 6.66 1.99 13.41
CA THR A 11 5.72 1.38 12.46
C THR A 11 5.44 -0.09 12.75
N GLN A 12 5.99 -0.67 13.82
CA GLN A 12 5.72 -2.04 14.26
C GLN A 12 4.72 -2.05 15.43
N ASN A 13 3.92 -3.11 15.49
CA ASN A 13 3.01 -3.31 16.60
C ASN A 13 3.75 -3.94 17.79
N VAL A 14 3.84 -3.21 18.89
CA VAL A 14 4.28 -3.76 20.17
C VAL A 14 3.07 -4.35 20.89
N ALA A 15 3.15 -5.61 21.29
CA ALA A 15 2.08 -6.26 22.02
C ALA A 15 1.85 -5.56 23.37
N VAL A 16 0.58 -5.31 23.70
CA VAL A 16 0.21 -4.69 24.97
C VAL A 16 0.41 -5.68 26.12
N ASP A 17 1.35 -5.39 27.00
CA ASP A 17 1.49 -6.09 28.28
C ASP A 17 0.49 -5.53 29.30
N LYS A 18 -0.39 -6.40 29.80
CA LYS A 18 -1.40 -6.06 30.83
C LYS A 18 -0.78 -5.71 32.17
N ALA A 19 0.44 -6.17 32.45
CA ALA A 19 1.18 -5.80 33.66
C ALA A 19 1.93 -4.46 33.50
N CYS A 20 1.85 -3.83 32.32
CA CYS A 20 2.53 -2.57 31.99
C CYS A 20 4.06 -2.63 32.16
N LYS A 21 4.69 -3.79 31.93
CA LYS A 21 6.14 -3.98 32.08
C LYS A 21 6.83 -3.92 30.73
N TYR A 22 7.32 -2.73 30.38
CA TYR A 22 8.11 -2.49 29.16
C TYR A 22 9.58 -2.23 29.51
N GLY A 23 10.21 -3.21 30.19
CA GLY A 23 11.63 -3.15 30.54
C GLY A 23 12.54 -3.37 29.34
N GLU A 24 13.85 -3.17 29.53
CA GLU A 24 14.84 -3.47 28.49
C GLU A 24 14.75 -4.95 28.08
N GLY A 25 14.78 -5.20 26.77
CA GLY A 25 14.67 -6.54 26.19
C GLY A 25 13.23 -7.09 26.08
N HIS A 26 12.20 -6.34 26.50
CA HIS A 26 10.80 -6.79 26.36
C HIS A 26 10.30 -6.72 24.90
N PHE A 27 10.88 -5.84 24.09
CA PHE A 27 10.60 -5.73 22.66
C PHE A 27 11.87 -5.34 21.91
N ALA A 28 11.90 -5.60 20.60
CA ALA A 28 12.98 -5.16 19.74
C ALA A 28 12.95 -3.63 19.61
N HIS A 29 14.02 -2.98 20.06
CA HIS A 29 14.11 -1.52 20.05
C HIS A 29 14.83 -1.04 18.79
N PHE A 30 14.62 0.21 18.44
CA PHE A 30 15.31 0.87 17.34
C PHE A 30 16.81 0.92 17.60
N SER A 31 17.59 0.44 16.64
CA SER A 31 19.06 0.49 16.66
C SER A 31 19.57 1.67 15.82
N HIS A 32 19.30 1.64 14.51
CA HIS A 32 19.73 2.70 13.59
C HIS A 32 18.90 2.70 12.28
N PHE A 33 19.07 3.73 11.46
CA PHE A 33 18.64 3.70 10.05
C PHE A 33 19.80 3.25 9.16
N LYS A 34 19.50 2.57 8.05
CA LYS A 34 20.50 2.37 6.99
C LYS A 34 20.85 3.70 6.32
N ASN A 35 22.05 3.78 5.76
CA ASN A 35 22.54 4.98 5.04
C ASN A 35 21.96 5.12 3.61
N GLU A 36 20.87 4.42 3.30
CA GLU A 36 20.24 4.40 1.99
C GLU A 36 18.80 4.88 2.09
N VAL A 37 18.40 5.72 1.13
CA VAL A 37 17.03 6.22 0.99
C VAL A 37 16.61 6.04 -0.46
N ARG A 38 15.43 5.45 -0.66
CA ARG A 38 14.86 5.27 -2.00
C ARG A 38 13.67 6.19 -2.20
N LEU A 39 13.64 6.90 -3.32
CA LEU A 39 12.46 7.65 -3.75
C LEU A 39 11.49 6.71 -4.47
N VAL A 40 10.22 6.72 -4.06
CA VAL A 40 9.22 5.75 -4.54
C VAL A 40 8.32 6.30 -5.65
N GLY A 41 8.62 7.53 -6.13
CA GLY A 41 7.81 8.23 -7.12
C GLY A 41 6.50 8.80 -6.55
N GLY A 42 5.78 9.58 -7.35
CA GLY A 42 4.55 10.27 -6.95
C GLY A 42 4.74 11.76 -6.66
N ILE A 43 3.62 12.48 -6.55
CA ILE A 43 3.57 13.96 -6.49
C ILE A 43 4.38 14.52 -5.31
N ASN A 44 4.29 13.87 -4.16
CA ASN A 44 4.92 14.34 -2.91
C ASN A 44 6.33 13.76 -2.68
N ALA A 45 6.90 13.03 -3.67
CA ALA A 45 8.22 12.39 -3.59
C ALA A 45 8.51 11.71 -2.23
N PRO A 46 7.68 10.74 -1.81
CA PRO A 46 7.84 10.06 -0.53
C PRO A 46 9.16 9.28 -0.50
N LYS A 47 9.75 9.20 0.69
CA LYS A 47 11.08 8.63 0.93
C LYS A 47 10.93 7.31 1.66
N LEU A 48 11.43 6.23 1.05
CA LEU A 48 11.50 4.93 1.68
C LEU A 48 12.81 4.85 2.47
N VAL A 49 12.69 4.64 3.78
CA VAL A 49 13.80 4.51 4.72
C VAL A 49 13.76 3.12 5.36
N THR A 50 14.92 2.59 5.73
CA THR A 50 15.03 1.28 6.39
C THR A 50 15.50 1.47 7.83
N ALA A 51 14.63 1.18 8.79
CA ALA A 51 14.99 1.12 10.21
C ALA A 51 15.44 -0.29 10.57
N VAL A 52 16.49 -0.41 11.37
CA VAL A 52 17.02 -1.68 11.87
C VAL A 52 16.75 -1.75 13.37
N ASP A 53 16.21 -2.87 13.83
CA ASP A 53 15.96 -3.11 15.25
C ASP A 53 17.17 -3.73 15.97
N SER A 54 17.04 -3.94 17.28
CA SER A 54 18.08 -4.54 18.13
C SER A 54 18.36 -6.02 17.83
N ASN A 55 17.47 -6.69 17.10
CA ASN A 55 17.65 -8.07 16.65
C ASN A 55 18.32 -8.13 15.26
N GLY A 56 18.53 -6.98 14.61
CA GLY A 56 19.06 -6.88 13.26
C GLY A 56 18.00 -7.04 12.16
N GLU A 57 16.70 -7.02 12.50
CA GLU A 57 15.63 -7.07 11.51
C GLU A 57 15.43 -5.71 10.83
N GLU A 58 15.08 -5.75 9.55
CA GLU A 58 14.90 -4.56 8.72
C GLU A 58 13.43 -4.24 8.51
N HIS A 59 13.06 -3.01 8.84
CA HIS A 59 11.69 -2.50 8.72
C HIS A 59 11.67 -1.32 7.76
N LEU A 60 11.05 -1.52 6.60
CA LEU A 60 10.86 -0.47 5.60
C LEU A 60 9.72 0.46 6.02
N GLN A 61 9.98 1.77 5.91
CA GLN A 61 9.04 2.81 6.29
C GLN A 61 8.97 3.87 5.20
N LEU A 62 7.76 4.25 4.81
CA LEU A 62 7.52 5.33 3.88
C LEU A 62 7.31 6.64 4.64
N ALA A 63 8.31 7.51 4.60
CA ALA A 63 8.22 8.87 5.08
C ALA A 63 7.41 9.70 4.05
N LYS A 64 6.21 10.08 4.47
CA LYS A 64 5.31 10.95 3.71
C LYS A 64 5.30 12.35 4.33
N SER A 65 5.32 13.34 3.46
CA SER A 65 5.27 14.76 3.81
C SER A 65 4.49 15.51 2.74
N GLY A 66 3.72 16.52 3.11
CA GLY A 66 2.96 17.36 2.18
C GLY A 66 1.50 17.51 2.60
N ASN A 67 0.60 17.64 1.62
CA ASN A 67 -0.83 17.85 1.87
C ASN A 67 -1.63 16.54 2.09
N ASP A 68 -0.97 15.44 2.46
CA ASP A 68 -1.62 14.16 2.70
C ASP A 68 -2.07 14.06 4.17
N ASP A 69 -3.38 13.89 4.44
CA ASP A 69 -3.91 13.78 5.80
C ASP A 69 -3.74 12.35 6.36
N LEU A 70 -2.53 12.04 6.83
CA LEU A 70 -2.20 10.74 7.43
C LEU A 70 -3.01 10.42 8.69
N ARG A 71 -3.67 11.40 9.31
CA ARG A 71 -4.53 11.12 10.47
C ARG A 71 -5.78 10.39 10.03
N GLN A 72 -6.35 10.74 8.88
CA GLN A 72 -7.50 10.02 8.32
C GLN A 72 -7.09 8.59 7.96
N ASP A 73 -5.92 8.41 7.35
CA ASP A 73 -5.37 7.08 7.05
C ASP A 73 -5.21 6.24 8.32
N ALA A 74 -4.64 6.82 9.40
CA ALA A 74 -4.47 6.14 10.68
C ALA A 74 -5.80 5.73 11.33
N VAL A 75 -6.81 6.62 11.31
CA VAL A 75 -8.16 6.31 11.83
C VAL A 75 -8.80 5.17 11.04
N MET A 76 -8.64 5.16 9.71
CA MET A 76 -9.17 4.08 8.87
C MET A 76 -8.46 2.74 9.15
N GLN A 77 -7.15 2.74 9.38
CA GLN A 77 -6.43 1.51 9.79
C GLN A 77 -6.90 0.98 11.15
N GLN A 78 -7.18 1.88 12.11
CA GLN A 78 -7.77 1.49 13.40
C GLN A 78 -9.16 0.86 13.24
N LEU A 79 -10.01 1.44 12.38
CA LEU A 79 -11.30 0.87 12.06
C LEU A 79 -11.18 -0.53 11.45
N PHE A 80 -10.24 -0.74 10.52
CA PHE A 80 -10.00 -2.06 9.94
C PHE A 80 -9.52 -3.08 10.98
N ASN A 81 -8.70 -2.67 11.95
CA ASN A 81 -8.33 -3.53 13.08
C ASN A 81 -9.55 -3.90 13.94
N LEU A 82 -10.46 -2.95 14.20
CA LEU A 82 -11.71 -3.24 14.91
C LEU A 82 -12.58 -4.24 14.15
N VAL A 83 -12.75 -4.05 12.84
CA VAL A 83 -13.50 -5.00 11.99
C VAL A 83 -12.84 -6.37 12.01
N ASN A 84 -11.51 -6.45 12.00
CA ASN A 84 -10.79 -7.72 12.15
C ASN A 84 -11.11 -8.40 13.48
N HIS A 85 -11.19 -7.67 14.60
CA HIS A 85 -11.63 -8.24 15.88
C HIS A 85 -13.05 -8.82 15.80
N LEU A 86 -13.99 -8.10 15.15
CA LEU A 86 -15.36 -8.58 14.96
C LEU A 86 -15.42 -9.83 14.06
N LEU A 87 -14.65 -9.86 12.98
CA LEU A 87 -14.52 -11.02 12.10
C LEU A 87 -13.90 -12.23 12.84
N GLN A 88 -12.99 -12.00 13.77
CA GLN A 88 -12.43 -13.08 14.59
C GLN A 88 -13.39 -13.58 15.67
N ALA A 89 -14.27 -12.74 16.20
CA ALA A 89 -15.26 -13.15 17.20
C ALA A 89 -16.28 -14.15 16.64
N CYS A 90 -16.72 -13.98 15.38
CA CYS A 90 -17.67 -14.88 14.74
C CYS A 90 -17.01 -16.20 14.27
N ALA A 91 -17.55 -17.34 14.70
CA ALA A 91 -16.99 -18.66 14.39
C ALA A 91 -16.96 -18.96 12.88
N LYS A 92 -17.97 -18.52 12.11
CA LYS A 92 -18.06 -18.77 10.66
C LYS A 92 -16.96 -18.04 9.90
N THR A 93 -16.68 -16.78 10.24
CA THR A 93 -15.66 -15.94 9.60
C THR A 93 -14.26 -16.34 10.05
N ARG A 94 -14.08 -16.63 11.35
CA ARG A 94 -12.82 -17.17 11.91
C ARG A 94 -12.41 -18.50 11.26
N LYS A 95 -13.35 -19.44 11.08
CA LYS A 95 -13.07 -20.73 10.40
C LYS A 95 -12.52 -20.53 8.97
N ARG A 96 -12.90 -19.45 8.30
CA ARG A 96 -12.45 -19.09 6.94
C ARG A 96 -11.25 -18.13 6.95
N GLN A 97 -10.74 -17.76 8.13
CA GLN A 97 -9.67 -16.78 8.32
C GLN A 97 -9.93 -15.45 7.61
N LEU A 98 -11.19 -15.00 7.55
CA LEU A 98 -11.51 -13.72 6.92
C LEU A 98 -10.90 -12.59 7.74
N ARG A 99 -10.02 -11.82 7.11
CA ARG A 99 -9.38 -10.64 7.69
C ARG A 99 -8.99 -9.66 6.59
N MET A 100 -8.95 -8.39 6.94
CA MET A 100 -8.32 -7.35 6.14
C MET A 100 -6.86 -7.24 6.59
N ARG A 101 -5.92 -7.16 5.64
CA ARG A 101 -4.52 -6.87 5.96
C ARG A 101 -4.40 -5.39 6.27
N THR A 102 -3.97 -5.07 7.49
CA THR A 102 -3.71 -3.71 7.95
C THR A 102 -2.22 -3.41 7.89
N TYR A 103 -1.88 -2.12 7.96
CA TYR A 103 -0.52 -1.61 8.07
C TYR A 103 -0.54 -0.40 9.00
N ASN A 104 0.59 -0.10 9.62
CA ASN A 104 0.65 0.98 10.60
C ASN A 104 0.90 2.34 9.94
N VAL A 105 0.16 3.35 10.40
CA VAL A 105 0.33 4.75 10.03
C VAL A 105 0.56 5.57 11.28
N VAL A 106 1.69 6.25 11.35
CA VAL A 106 2.11 7.08 12.48
C VAL A 106 2.14 8.54 12.00
N PRO A 107 1.06 9.32 12.22
CA PRO A 107 1.10 10.76 11.96
C PRO A 107 2.02 11.43 12.97
N LEU A 108 3.01 12.18 12.49
CA LEU A 108 3.97 12.93 13.33
C LEU A 108 3.59 14.41 13.43
N THR A 109 3.06 14.97 12.34
CA THR A 109 2.54 16.33 12.27
C THR A 109 1.26 16.34 11.43
N PRO A 110 0.51 17.45 11.33
CA PRO A 110 -0.66 17.54 10.45
C PRO A 110 -0.35 17.29 8.96
N ALA A 111 0.91 17.40 8.54
CA ALA A 111 1.34 17.31 7.15
C ALA A 111 2.42 16.24 6.91
N ALA A 112 2.83 15.48 7.94
CA ALA A 112 3.90 14.50 7.80
C ALA A 112 3.74 13.32 8.76
N GLY A 113 4.28 12.18 8.35
CA GLY A 113 4.26 10.97 9.15
C GLY A 113 4.90 9.79 8.43
N LEU A 114 4.82 8.64 9.09
CA LEU A 114 5.42 7.41 8.61
C LEU A 114 4.33 6.37 8.36
N VAL A 115 4.50 5.64 7.27
CA VAL A 115 3.64 4.53 6.90
C VAL A 115 4.49 3.27 6.81
N GLU A 116 4.04 2.18 7.42
CA GLU A 116 4.66 0.88 7.25
C GLU A 116 4.68 0.49 5.77
N TRP A 117 5.84 0.08 5.27
CA TRP A 117 5.96 -0.44 3.92
C TRP A 117 5.74 -1.96 3.93
N VAL A 118 4.64 -2.38 3.32
CA VAL A 118 4.32 -3.81 3.22
C VAL A 118 5.23 -4.48 2.18
N GLN A 119 6.19 -5.24 2.67
CA GLN A 119 7.11 -6.04 1.85
C GLN A 119 6.37 -7.10 1.02
N GLU A 120 7.01 -7.57 -0.05
CA GLU A 120 6.48 -8.58 -0.96
C GLU A 120 5.12 -8.21 -1.58
N THR A 121 4.90 -6.91 -1.82
CA THR A 121 3.72 -6.40 -2.51
C THR A 121 4.11 -5.66 -3.78
N ILE A 122 3.22 -5.71 -4.77
CA ILE A 122 3.30 -4.88 -5.97
C ILE A 122 1.95 -4.19 -6.21
N PRO A 123 1.92 -2.92 -6.63
CA PRO A 123 0.69 -2.27 -7.03
C PRO A 123 0.03 -3.03 -8.18
N LEU A 124 -1.28 -3.24 -8.09
CA LEU A 124 -2.04 -3.97 -9.11
C LEU A 124 -1.91 -3.31 -10.49
N THR A 125 -1.88 -1.98 -10.55
CA THR A 125 -1.68 -1.21 -11.78
C THR A 125 -0.33 -1.51 -12.41
N LYS A 126 0.75 -1.56 -11.61
CA LYS A 126 2.09 -1.92 -12.08
C LYS A 126 2.10 -3.30 -12.74
N TYR A 127 1.45 -4.29 -12.14
CA TYR A 127 1.33 -5.62 -12.74
C TYR A 127 0.51 -5.60 -14.04
N LEU A 128 -0.68 -5.01 -14.00
CA LEU A 128 -1.64 -5.09 -15.12
C LEU A 128 -1.23 -4.27 -16.34
N VAL A 129 -0.81 -3.01 -16.12
CA VAL A 129 -0.60 -2.03 -17.20
C VAL A 129 0.83 -1.47 -17.25
N GLY A 130 1.68 -1.88 -16.31
CA GLY A 130 3.07 -1.40 -16.23
C GLY A 130 3.22 -0.07 -15.50
N GLU A 131 4.44 0.46 -15.51
CA GLU A 131 4.77 1.79 -14.99
C GLU A 131 4.86 2.80 -16.15
N PRO A 132 3.95 3.79 -16.22
CA PRO A 132 4.02 4.85 -17.20
C PRO A 132 5.34 5.62 -17.06
N GLY A 133 6.07 5.80 -18.17
CA GLY A 133 7.32 6.57 -18.19
C GLY A 133 8.57 5.80 -17.75
N SER A 134 8.47 4.51 -17.40
CA SER A 134 9.66 3.69 -17.16
C SER A 134 10.37 3.34 -18.48
N PRO A 135 11.70 3.47 -18.60
CA PRO A 135 12.44 3.07 -19.80
C PRO A 135 12.34 1.56 -20.08
N SER A 136 12.00 0.75 -19.07
CA SER A 136 11.76 -0.69 -19.21
C SER A 136 10.30 -1.05 -19.51
N ASN A 137 9.45 -0.08 -19.90
CA ASN A 137 7.99 -0.21 -20.01
C ASN A 137 7.57 -1.48 -20.77
N THR A 138 7.33 -2.54 -20.01
CA THR A 138 6.97 -3.86 -20.52
C THR A 138 5.47 -3.93 -20.84
N GLY A 139 4.73 -2.83 -20.63
CA GLY A 139 3.29 -2.71 -20.87
C GLY A 139 2.39 -3.56 -19.95
N GLY A 140 2.97 -4.15 -18.89
CA GLY A 140 2.26 -5.00 -17.94
C GLY A 140 1.67 -6.28 -18.53
N ALA A 141 0.84 -6.96 -17.75
CA ALA A 141 0.19 -8.20 -18.14
C ALA A 141 -0.69 -8.05 -19.39
N HIS A 142 -1.39 -6.91 -19.53
CA HIS A 142 -2.24 -6.67 -20.71
C HIS A 142 -1.43 -6.65 -22.00
N ARG A 143 -0.27 -5.97 -22.02
CA ARG A 143 0.56 -5.93 -23.23
C ARG A 143 1.21 -7.27 -23.56
N ARG A 144 1.63 -8.02 -22.53
CA ARG A 144 2.29 -9.32 -22.70
C ARG A 144 1.34 -10.41 -23.15
N LEU A 145 0.14 -10.47 -22.57
CA LEU A 145 -0.80 -11.58 -22.77
C LEU A 145 -1.82 -11.29 -23.87
N ARG A 146 -2.15 -10.02 -24.12
CA ARG A 146 -3.10 -9.59 -25.16
C ARG A 146 -2.58 -8.37 -25.94
N PRO A 147 -1.49 -8.50 -26.71
CA PRO A 147 -0.91 -7.38 -27.46
C PRO A 147 -1.83 -6.76 -28.52
N GLN A 148 -2.87 -7.49 -28.95
CA GLN A 148 -3.87 -7.07 -29.94
C GLN A 148 -5.02 -6.24 -29.37
N ASP A 149 -5.25 -6.32 -28.06
CA ASP A 149 -6.28 -5.52 -27.38
C ASP A 149 -5.84 -4.05 -27.35
N TRP A 150 -6.79 -3.14 -27.07
CA TRP A 150 -6.47 -1.74 -26.85
C TRP A 150 -5.49 -1.55 -25.68
N THR A 151 -4.67 -0.51 -25.74
CA THR A 151 -3.80 -0.16 -24.61
C THR A 151 -4.58 0.57 -23.52
N TYR A 152 -4.09 0.49 -22.29
CA TYR A 152 -4.64 1.27 -21.17
C TYR A 152 -4.78 2.76 -21.49
N GLN A 153 -3.79 3.34 -22.18
CA GLN A 153 -3.82 4.75 -22.60
C GLN A 153 -4.93 5.04 -23.61
N GLN A 154 -5.16 4.16 -24.58
CA GLN A 154 -6.27 4.30 -25.54
C GLN A 154 -7.62 4.22 -24.81
N CYS A 155 -7.78 3.30 -23.86
CA CYS A 155 -8.99 3.19 -23.05
C CYS A 155 -9.26 4.48 -22.26
N LEU A 156 -8.24 5.04 -21.59
CA LEU A 156 -8.36 6.32 -20.88
C LEU A 156 -8.74 7.47 -21.81
N GLN A 157 -8.11 7.58 -22.99
CA GLN A 157 -8.44 8.62 -23.97
C GLN A 157 -9.91 8.56 -24.39
N HIS A 158 -10.45 7.35 -24.60
CA HIS A 158 -11.88 7.17 -24.87
C HIS A 158 -12.75 7.59 -23.69
N LEU A 159 -12.39 7.26 -22.45
CA LEU A 159 -13.16 7.70 -21.28
C LEU A 159 -13.16 9.22 -21.13
N TYR A 160 -12.00 9.88 -21.26
CA TYR A 160 -11.88 11.32 -21.16
C TYR A 160 -12.64 12.06 -22.26
N LYS A 161 -12.58 11.57 -23.51
CA LYS A 161 -13.27 12.19 -24.64
C LYS A 161 -14.79 12.27 -24.44
N TYR A 162 -15.39 11.29 -23.76
CA TYR A 162 -16.84 11.19 -23.56
C TYR A 162 -17.27 11.52 -22.11
N GLN A 163 -16.38 12.08 -21.29
CA GLN A 163 -16.66 12.34 -19.87
C GLN A 163 -17.85 13.28 -19.62
N ASN A 164 -18.10 14.22 -20.56
CA ASN A 164 -19.19 15.20 -20.48
C ASN A 164 -20.39 14.83 -21.36
N SER A 165 -20.39 13.64 -21.96
CA SER A 165 -21.50 13.15 -22.80
C SER A 165 -22.68 12.63 -21.97
N ARG A 166 -23.83 12.42 -22.63
CA ARG A 166 -25.03 11.84 -22.00
C ARG A 166 -24.74 10.42 -21.46
N PRO A 167 -25.44 9.96 -20.40
CA PRO A 167 -25.23 8.63 -19.81
C PRO A 167 -25.32 7.46 -20.81
N ALA A 168 -26.22 7.53 -21.80
CA ALA A 168 -26.33 6.52 -22.85
C ALA A 168 -25.04 6.40 -23.68
N ALA A 169 -24.48 7.53 -24.13
CA ALA A 169 -23.23 7.57 -24.87
C ALA A 169 -22.04 7.08 -24.04
N LYS A 170 -22.00 7.40 -22.73
CA LYS A 170 -20.99 6.87 -21.80
C LYS A 170 -21.05 5.35 -21.71
N LYS A 171 -22.25 4.79 -21.61
CA LYS A 171 -22.48 3.33 -21.57
C LYS A 171 -22.01 2.67 -22.86
N GLU A 172 -22.34 3.23 -24.02
CA GLU A 172 -21.92 2.70 -25.32
C GLU A 172 -20.40 2.64 -25.45
N ILE A 173 -19.70 3.72 -25.07
CA ILE A 173 -18.24 3.76 -25.10
C ILE A 173 -17.63 2.82 -24.07
N PHE A 174 -18.20 2.70 -22.87
CA PHE A 174 -17.75 1.74 -21.86
C PHE A 174 -17.84 0.30 -22.38
N VAL A 175 -18.98 -0.08 -22.97
CA VAL A 175 -19.15 -1.42 -23.57
C VAL A 175 -18.15 -1.64 -24.70
N LYS A 176 -17.92 -0.62 -25.55
CA LYS A 176 -16.89 -0.68 -26.60
C LYS A 176 -15.50 -0.93 -26.02
N ILE A 177 -15.13 -0.28 -24.92
CA ILE A 177 -13.85 -0.52 -24.23
C ILE A 177 -13.79 -1.95 -23.70
N CYS A 178 -14.81 -2.44 -22.98
CA CYS A 178 -14.84 -3.82 -22.47
C CYS A 178 -14.76 -4.89 -23.57
N ASN A 179 -15.24 -4.56 -24.78
CA ASN A 179 -15.12 -5.44 -25.93
C ASN A 179 -13.69 -5.51 -26.49
N ASN A 180 -12.90 -4.44 -26.34
CA ASN A 180 -11.54 -4.32 -26.88
C ASN A 180 -10.44 -4.39 -25.80
N PHE A 181 -10.79 -4.61 -24.53
CA PHE A 181 -9.86 -4.72 -23.41
C PHE A 181 -10.31 -5.84 -22.46
N LYS A 182 -9.81 -7.05 -22.68
CA LYS A 182 -10.22 -8.24 -21.91
C LYS A 182 -9.43 -8.40 -20.60
N PRO A 183 -10.06 -8.90 -19.52
CA PRO A 183 -9.40 -9.04 -18.22
C PRO A 183 -8.31 -10.12 -18.27
N VAL A 184 -7.14 -9.82 -17.67
CA VAL A 184 -5.98 -10.74 -17.61
C VAL A 184 -5.52 -11.06 -16.18
N MET A 185 -6.23 -10.57 -15.16
CA MET A 185 -5.79 -10.68 -13.76
C MET A 185 -5.69 -12.13 -13.25
N HIS A 186 -6.45 -13.05 -13.81
CA HIS A 186 -6.40 -14.47 -13.41
C HIS A 186 -5.01 -15.10 -13.66
N HIS A 187 -4.23 -14.57 -14.60
CA HIS A 187 -2.85 -15.01 -14.83
C HIS A 187 -1.85 -14.59 -13.74
N PHE A 188 -2.25 -13.73 -12.79
CA PHE A 188 -1.40 -13.39 -11.65
C PHE A 188 -1.18 -14.59 -10.70
N PHE A 189 -2.09 -15.57 -10.73
CA PHE A 189 -2.11 -16.69 -9.80
C PHE A 189 -1.61 -18.02 -10.41
N LEU A 190 -1.18 -17.99 -11.69
CA LEU A 190 -0.64 -19.15 -12.42
C LEU A 190 0.88 -19.12 -12.38
#